data_AF-A0A7V8NSW7-F1
#
_entry.id   AF-A0A7V8NSW7-F1
#
_cell.length_a   1.000
_cell.length_b   1.000
_cell.length_c   1.000
_cell.angle_alpha   90.00
_cell.angle_beta   90.00
_cell.angle_gamma   90.00
#
_symmetry.space_group_name_H-M   'P 1'
#
loop_
_entity.id
_entity.type
_entity.pdbx_description
1 polymer ?
#
loop_
_entity_poly.entity_id
_entity_poly.type
_entity_poly.pdbx_seq_one_letter_code
_entity_poly.pdbx_strand_id
1 'polypeptide(L)'
;MHEFIAKHENHIAGVLSGFDRLVFRGTLRSISWAEGMNHYLHANDVLLKDFGTHVERVSQRLKQASLAGAECTARPIQYLPSAGTSKEEIARGIALQDHIESGLICVLKAVEPCWTFDVYRNREAKKLELQLRRRQCLFLYHYWMHPTLGFLHARIQTWFPFSIQVCLNGREWLARQMDRAGLKYQRQGNCFPWIKDWDKAQRLMNRQVEANWPKLLGAIAKQLNPIHEEIFQAHPVNYYWSTYQSEWAIDVVFGQAHVLRELYPRLLRHGMTTFWQRRRHAVFGPPSAAQRASAQALSGRSSQRSQTARRGYSHQTPAQRQLGQTL
;
A
#
# COMPACT_ATOMS: atom_id res chain seq x y z
N MET A 1 8.92 14.26 -21.94
CA MET A 1 9.40 12.89 -22.19
C MET A 1 9.57 12.59 -23.68
N HIS A 2 8.61 12.90 -24.55
CA HIS A 2 8.75 12.69 -26.00
C HIS A 2 10.00 13.33 -26.60
N GLU A 3 10.29 14.60 -26.26
CA GLU A 3 11.51 15.29 -26.72
C GLU A 3 12.81 14.62 -26.23
N PHE A 4 12.80 14.05 -25.02
CA PHE A 4 13.96 13.33 -24.48
C PHE A 4 14.22 12.04 -25.26
N ILE A 5 13.15 11.28 -25.54
CA ILE A 5 13.24 10.04 -26.32
C ILE A 5 13.74 10.36 -27.74
N ALA A 6 13.14 11.34 -28.41
CA ALA A 6 13.57 11.75 -29.75
C ALA A 6 15.03 12.20 -29.79
N LYS A 7 15.48 12.97 -28.79
CA LYS A 7 16.87 13.45 -28.70
C LYS A 7 17.90 12.32 -28.54
N HIS A 8 17.51 11.22 -27.89
CA HIS A 8 18.42 10.12 -27.55
C HIS A 8 18.09 8.82 -28.29
N GLU A 9 17.25 8.87 -29.32
CA GLU A 9 16.72 7.70 -30.04
C GLU A 9 17.82 6.73 -30.48
N ASN A 10 18.91 7.26 -31.05
CA ASN A 10 20.05 6.46 -31.52
C ASN A 10 20.76 5.64 -30.43
N HIS A 11 20.54 5.97 -29.15
CA HIS A 11 21.14 5.27 -28.00
C HIS A 11 20.12 4.43 -27.22
N ILE A 12 18.84 4.52 -27.56
CA ILE A 12 17.75 3.82 -26.88
C ILE A 12 17.55 2.46 -27.57
N ALA A 13 17.66 1.40 -26.78
CA ALA A 13 17.34 0.05 -27.22
C ALA A 13 15.82 -0.19 -27.25
N GLY A 14 15.07 0.49 -26.38
CA GLY A 14 13.61 0.44 -26.38
C GLY A 14 12.97 1.29 -25.29
N VAL A 15 11.67 1.49 -25.43
CA VAL A 15 10.84 2.24 -24.49
C VAL A 15 9.61 1.42 -24.15
N LEU A 16 9.27 1.37 -22.86
CA LEU A 16 8.05 0.72 -22.37
C LEU A 16 7.27 1.71 -21.50
N SER A 17 5.98 1.84 -21.73
CA SER A 17 5.09 2.77 -21.02
C SER A 17 3.85 2.03 -20.55
N GLY A 18 3.47 2.18 -19.29
CA GLY A 18 2.26 1.53 -18.76
C GLY A 18 2.18 1.56 -17.25
N PHE A 19 1.16 0.90 -16.69
CA PHE A 19 1.01 0.81 -15.24
C PHE A 19 2.17 0.06 -14.57
N ASP A 20 2.62 0.61 -13.46
CA ASP A 20 3.61 0.00 -12.60
C ASP A 20 2.95 -0.54 -11.32
N ARG A 21 2.42 0.35 -10.49
CA ARG A 21 1.64 -0.01 -9.31
C ARG A 21 0.17 0.28 -9.52
N LEU A 22 -0.68 -0.69 -9.20
CA LEU A 22 -2.14 -0.53 -9.20
C LEU A 22 -2.71 -1.04 -7.88
N VAL A 23 -3.52 -0.19 -7.23
CA VAL A 23 -4.22 -0.52 -6.00
C VAL A 23 -5.68 -0.16 -6.16
N PHE A 24 -6.54 -1.18 -6.12
CA PHE A 24 -7.99 -1.04 -6.21
C PHE A 24 -8.64 -1.21 -4.85
N ARG A 25 -9.78 -0.55 -4.64
CA ARG A 25 -10.60 -0.68 -3.43
C ARG A 25 -12.00 -1.15 -3.80
N GLY A 26 -12.42 -2.25 -3.20
CA GLY A 26 -13.78 -2.77 -3.27
C GLY A 26 -14.58 -2.29 -2.06
N THR A 27 -15.71 -1.62 -2.30
CA THR A 27 -16.62 -1.13 -1.26
C THR A 27 -18.04 -1.60 -1.51
N LEU A 28 -18.69 -2.20 -0.50
CA LEU A 28 -20.12 -2.52 -0.54
C LEU A 28 -20.93 -1.25 -0.22
N ARG A 29 -21.10 -0.39 -1.22
CA ARG A 29 -21.59 1.00 -1.06
C ARG A 29 -22.93 1.09 -0.34
N SER A 30 -23.85 0.18 -0.63
CA SER A 30 -25.19 0.15 -0.04
C SER A 30 -25.18 -0.03 1.48
N ILE A 31 -24.17 -0.71 2.05
CA ILE A 31 -24.05 -0.98 3.50
C ILE A 31 -22.86 -0.25 4.15
N SER A 32 -22.15 0.61 3.43
CA SER A 32 -20.94 1.30 3.93
C SER A 32 -21.24 2.59 4.70
N TRP A 33 -22.47 2.77 5.15
CA TRP A 33 -22.96 3.91 5.91
C TRP A 33 -24.13 3.45 6.81
N ALA A 34 -24.45 4.24 7.85
CA ALA A 34 -25.29 3.78 8.98
C ALA A 34 -26.66 3.26 8.55
N GLU A 35 -27.43 4.05 7.79
CA GLU A 35 -28.78 3.64 7.38
C GLU A 35 -28.77 2.50 6.36
N GLY A 36 -27.76 2.49 5.47
CA GLY A 36 -27.54 1.37 4.57
C GLY A 36 -27.35 0.04 5.32
N MET A 37 -26.58 0.09 6.42
CA MET A 37 -26.42 -1.06 7.30
C MET A 37 -27.71 -1.36 8.09
N ASN A 38 -28.50 -0.36 8.48
CA ASN A 38 -29.84 -0.59 9.05
C ASN A 38 -30.76 -1.34 8.07
N HIS A 39 -30.75 -1.00 6.78
CA HIS A 39 -31.52 -1.73 5.76
C HIS A 39 -31.08 -3.19 5.65
N TYR A 40 -29.78 -3.46 5.69
CA TYR A 40 -29.25 -4.82 5.72
C TYR A 40 -29.73 -5.58 6.97
N LEU A 41 -29.66 -4.96 8.15
CA LEU A 41 -30.11 -5.58 9.40
C LEU A 41 -31.61 -5.88 9.38
N HIS A 42 -32.42 -4.92 8.92
CA HIS A 42 -33.87 -5.09 8.76
C HIS A 42 -34.21 -6.23 7.80
N ALA A 43 -33.53 -6.31 6.65
CA ALA A 43 -33.74 -7.40 5.70
C ALA A 43 -33.37 -8.79 6.25
N ASN A 44 -32.52 -8.85 7.27
CA ASN A 44 -32.11 -10.09 7.94
C ASN A 44 -32.83 -10.31 9.29
N ASP A 45 -33.89 -9.54 9.59
CA ASP A 45 -34.64 -9.58 10.84
C ASP A 45 -33.76 -9.42 12.11
N VAL A 46 -32.68 -8.63 12.00
CA VAL A 46 -31.74 -8.39 13.10
C VAL A 46 -32.06 -7.09 13.81
N LEU A 47 -32.43 -7.18 15.09
CA LEU A 47 -32.63 -6.03 15.96
C LEU A 47 -31.27 -5.42 16.36
N LEU A 48 -31.22 -4.10 16.57
CA LEU A 48 -29.98 -3.40 16.98
C LEU A 48 -29.37 -3.92 18.29
N LYS A 49 -30.18 -4.48 19.20
CA LYS A 49 -29.69 -5.10 20.43
C LYS A 49 -28.90 -6.40 20.17
N ASP A 50 -29.20 -7.08 19.08
CA ASP A 50 -28.59 -8.36 18.66
C ASP A 50 -27.49 -8.16 17.61
N PHE A 51 -27.20 -6.89 17.26
CA PHE A 51 -26.21 -6.50 16.26
C PHE A 51 -24.83 -7.14 16.49
N GLY A 52 -24.33 -7.07 17.73
CA GLY A 52 -23.00 -7.57 18.08
C GLY A 52 -22.87 -9.07 17.79
N THR A 53 -23.83 -9.86 18.27
CA THR A 53 -23.89 -11.31 18.06
C THR A 53 -24.02 -11.67 16.58
N HIS A 54 -24.86 -10.94 15.83
CA HIS A 54 -25.00 -11.17 14.39
C HIS A 54 -23.71 -10.90 13.63
N VAL A 55 -23.12 -9.72 13.82
CA VAL A 55 -21.89 -9.33 13.12
C VAL A 55 -20.73 -10.26 13.46
N GLU A 56 -20.58 -10.65 14.73
CA GLU A 56 -19.56 -11.62 15.13
C GLU A 56 -19.75 -12.96 14.42
N ARG A 57 -20.98 -13.50 14.42
CA ARG A 57 -21.32 -14.75 13.73
C ARG A 57 -20.98 -14.69 12.25
N VAL A 58 -21.38 -13.63 11.54
CA VAL A 58 -21.08 -13.46 10.11
C VAL A 58 -19.57 -13.31 9.89
N SER A 59 -18.88 -12.56 10.74
CA SER A 59 -17.42 -12.37 10.67
C SER A 59 -16.67 -13.69 10.85
N GLN A 60 -17.12 -14.59 11.74
CA GLN A 60 -16.54 -15.92 11.89
C GLN A 60 -16.77 -16.79 10.66
N ARG A 61 -17.99 -16.82 10.11
CA ARG A 61 -18.29 -17.55 8.87
C ARG A 61 -17.42 -17.09 7.71
N LEU A 62 -17.26 -15.77 7.53
CA LEU A 62 -16.41 -15.20 6.48
C LEU A 62 -14.95 -15.62 6.68
N LYS A 63 -14.42 -15.55 7.90
CA LYS A 63 -13.05 -16.00 8.19
C LYS A 63 -12.86 -17.47 7.85
N GLN A 64 -13.78 -18.33 8.27
CA GLN A 64 -13.72 -19.77 7.97
C GLN A 64 -13.74 -20.02 6.45
N ALA A 65 -14.71 -19.44 5.74
CA ALA A 65 -14.83 -19.61 4.29
C ALA A 65 -13.62 -19.06 3.51
N SER A 66 -13.10 -17.90 3.92
CA SER A 66 -11.91 -17.28 3.31
C SER A 66 -10.65 -18.14 3.51
N LEU A 67 -10.52 -18.80 4.66
CA LEU A 67 -9.35 -19.61 4.99
C LEU A 67 -9.43 -21.05 4.47
N ALA A 68 -10.65 -21.58 4.26
CA ALA A 68 -10.87 -22.95 3.81
C ALA A 68 -10.07 -23.28 2.54
N GLY A 69 -9.97 -22.36 1.58
CA GLY A 69 -9.17 -22.57 0.37
C GLY A 69 -7.68 -22.79 0.66
N ALA A 70 -7.11 -22.07 1.64
CA ALA A 70 -5.73 -22.24 2.07
C ALA A 70 -5.53 -23.54 2.84
N GLU A 71 -6.48 -23.90 3.71
CA GLU A 71 -6.45 -25.14 4.49
C GLU A 71 -6.50 -26.37 3.58
N CYS A 72 -7.43 -26.39 2.61
CA CYS A 72 -7.58 -27.48 1.65
C CYS A 72 -6.34 -27.66 0.74
N THR A 73 -5.62 -26.58 0.46
CA THR A 73 -4.41 -26.60 -0.38
C THR A 73 -3.11 -26.63 0.44
N ALA A 74 -3.22 -26.87 1.75
CA ALA A 74 -2.11 -26.88 2.71
C ALA A 74 -1.18 -25.64 2.60
N ARG A 75 -1.74 -24.48 2.23
CA ARG A 75 -0.99 -23.23 2.11
C ARG A 75 -0.82 -22.58 3.49
N PRO A 76 0.33 -21.94 3.76
CA PRO A 76 0.57 -21.34 5.07
C PRO A 76 -0.45 -20.27 5.45
N ILE A 77 -0.95 -20.35 6.68
CA ILE A 77 -1.82 -19.34 7.30
C ILE A 77 -1.11 -18.78 8.53
N GLN A 78 -0.60 -17.55 8.44
CA GLN A 78 0.28 -16.99 9.48
C GLN A 78 -0.28 -15.69 10.06
N TYR A 79 -0.27 -15.57 11.40
CA TYR A 79 -0.59 -14.31 12.06
C TYR A 79 0.66 -13.45 12.22
N LEU A 80 0.57 -12.18 11.82
CA LEU A 80 1.67 -11.22 11.88
C LEU A 80 1.42 -10.23 13.02
N PRO A 81 2.23 -10.28 14.10
CA PRO A 81 2.03 -9.43 15.26
C PRO A 81 2.56 -8.00 15.06
N SER A 82 3.48 -7.79 14.12
CA SER A 82 4.14 -6.50 13.89
C SER A 82 3.75 -5.88 12.55
N ALA A 83 3.51 -4.58 12.57
CA ALA A 83 3.31 -3.79 11.35
C ALA A 83 4.59 -3.58 10.53
N GLY A 84 5.77 -3.75 11.16
CA GLY A 84 7.08 -3.58 10.51
C GLY A 84 7.51 -4.77 9.65
N THR A 85 6.86 -5.92 9.78
CA THR A 85 7.18 -7.11 8.99
C THR A 85 6.63 -6.97 7.57
N SER A 86 7.51 -7.11 6.57
CA SER A 86 7.12 -7.05 5.16
C SER A 86 6.33 -8.30 4.76
N LYS A 87 5.00 -8.11 4.64
CA LYS A 87 4.06 -9.16 4.19
C LYS A 87 4.43 -9.69 2.81
N GLU A 88 4.91 -8.82 1.94
CA GLU A 88 5.31 -9.16 0.58
C GLU A 88 6.58 -10.03 0.56
N GLU A 89 7.60 -9.71 1.36
CA GLU A 89 8.81 -10.52 1.45
C GLU A 89 8.52 -11.93 1.95
N ILE A 90 7.66 -12.08 2.97
CA ILE A 90 7.20 -13.39 3.46
C ILE A 90 6.55 -14.18 2.32
N ALA A 91 5.60 -13.58 1.62
CA ALA A 91 4.89 -14.26 0.54
C ALA A 91 5.82 -14.62 -0.63
N ARG A 92 6.75 -13.74 -1.01
CA ARG A 92 7.76 -14.05 -2.05
C ARG A 92 8.71 -15.17 -1.62
N GLY A 93 9.12 -15.18 -0.35
CA GLY A 93 9.93 -16.26 0.22
C GLY A 93 9.23 -17.61 0.12
N ILE A 94 7.96 -17.67 0.54
CA ILE A 94 7.13 -18.88 0.45
C ILE A 94 6.95 -19.32 -1.01
N ALA A 95 6.64 -18.39 -1.92
CA ALA A 95 6.47 -18.71 -3.34
C ALA A 95 7.73 -19.29 -3.98
N LEU A 96 8.91 -18.79 -3.57
CA LEU A 96 10.20 -19.30 -4.03
C LEU A 96 10.51 -20.69 -3.45
N GLN A 97 10.31 -20.86 -2.14
CA GLN A 97 10.57 -22.12 -1.42
C GLN A 97 9.70 -23.27 -1.95
N ASP A 98 8.43 -22.99 -2.24
CA ASP A 98 7.46 -23.99 -2.67
C ASP A 98 7.33 -24.08 -4.20
N HIS A 99 8.17 -23.35 -4.96
CA HIS A 99 8.16 -23.29 -6.43
C HIS A 99 6.76 -23.02 -7.04
N ILE A 100 6.05 -22.03 -6.50
CA ILE A 100 4.66 -21.76 -6.89
C ILE A 100 4.62 -20.96 -8.19
N GLU A 101 4.26 -21.64 -9.27
CA GLU A 101 4.10 -21.00 -10.59
C GLU A 101 2.69 -20.44 -10.81
N SER A 102 1.68 -20.99 -10.14
CA SER A 102 0.31 -20.49 -10.17
C SER A 102 -0.49 -20.91 -8.93
N GLY A 103 -1.43 -20.07 -8.50
CA GLY A 103 -2.37 -20.38 -7.40
C GLY A 103 -2.15 -19.55 -6.14
N LEU A 104 -2.76 -20.00 -5.03
CA LEU A 104 -2.64 -19.35 -3.72
C LEU A 104 -1.26 -19.62 -3.12
N ILE A 105 -0.58 -18.56 -2.69
CA ILE A 105 0.74 -18.64 -2.05
C ILE A 105 0.56 -18.78 -0.54
N CYS A 106 -0.11 -17.85 0.12
CA CYS A 106 -0.35 -17.92 1.56
C CYS A 106 -1.47 -16.96 1.96
N VAL A 107 -1.95 -17.14 3.19
CA VAL A 107 -2.84 -16.17 3.84
C VAL A 107 -2.16 -15.62 5.08
N LEU A 108 -1.97 -14.30 5.12
CA LEU A 108 -1.40 -13.60 6.27
C LEU A 108 -2.51 -12.86 7.03
N LYS A 109 -2.54 -13.00 8.35
CA LYS A 109 -3.51 -12.35 9.23
C LYS A 109 -2.84 -11.18 9.92
N ALA A 110 -3.45 -10.00 9.91
CA ALA A 110 -2.91 -8.83 10.60
C ALA A 110 -4.05 -7.96 11.17
N VAL A 111 -3.84 -7.38 12.35
CA VAL A 111 -4.80 -6.43 12.94
C VAL A 111 -4.47 -5.03 12.44
N GLU A 112 -5.47 -4.34 11.87
CA GLU A 112 -5.29 -3.00 11.33
C GLU A 112 -6.47 -2.07 11.66
N PRO A 113 -6.23 -0.75 11.69
CA PRO A 113 -7.31 0.23 11.82
C PRO A 113 -8.28 0.16 10.62
N CYS A 114 -9.57 0.08 10.91
CA CYS A 114 -10.64 0.00 9.93
C CYS A 114 -11.86 0.82 10.35
N TRP A 115 -12.73 1.09 9.38
CA TRP A 115 -14.06 1.64 9.65
C TRP A 115 -15.03 0.47 9.79
N THR A 116 -15.75 0.43 10.92
CA THR A 116 -16.77 -0.57 11.24
C THR A 116 -17.94 0.11 11.93
N PHE A 117 -19.01 -0.64 12.15
CA PHE A 117 -20.19 -0.15 12.86
C PHE A 117 -20.16 -0.53 14.34
N ASP A 118 -20.75 0.34 15.14
CA ASP A 118 -20.92 0.18 16.58
C ASP A 118 -22.32 0.65 16.97
N VAL A 119 -22.92 0.01 17.99
CA VAL A 119 -24.24 0.40 18.50
C VAL A 119 -24.05 1.43 19.60
N TYR A 120 -24.48 2.64 19.33
CA TYR A 120 -24.49 3.74 20.28
C TYR A 120 -25.84 3.84 20.98
N ARG A 121 -25.81 3.93 22.31
CA ARG A 121 -27.01 4.16 23.12
C ARG A 121 -27.22 5.66 23.32
N ASN A 122 -28.15 6.24 22.58
CA ASN A 122 -28.56 7.63 22.74
C ASN A 122 -29.52 7.75 23.95
N ARG A 123 -29.02 8.32 25.06
CA ARG A 123 -29.80 8.45 26.31
C ARG A 123 -30.88 9.52 26.21
N GLU A 124 -30.63 10.59 25.46
CA GLU A 124 -31.58 11.70 25.28
C GLU A 124 -32.77 11.26 24.42
N ALA A 125 -32.49 10.63 23.28
CA ALA A 125 -33.53 10.10 22.39
C ALA A 125 -34.13 8.76 22.87
N LYS A 126 -33.58 8.16 23.94
CA LYS A 126 -33.92 6.82 24.46
C LYS A 126 -33.92 5.73 23.38
N LYS A 127 -32.99 5.80 22.43
CA LYS A 127 -32.90 4.90 21.26
C LYS A 127 -31.49 4.31 21.10
N LEU A 128 -31.43 3.16 20.43
CA LEU A 128 -30.18 2.60 19.92
C LEU A 128 -29.96 3.12 18.50
N GLU A 129 -28.74 3.50 18.18
CA GLU A 129 -28.34 4.04 16.88
C GLU A 129 -27.08 3.35 16.40
N LEU A 130 -27.01 3.06 15.10
CA LEU A 130 -25.81 2.52 14.49
C LEU A 130 -24.88 3.66 14.07
N GLN A 131 -23.60 3.59 14.45
CA GLN A 131 -22.60 4.61 14.10
C GLN A 131 -21.37 3.99 13.46
N LEU A 132 -20.89 4.61 12.39
CA LEU A 132 -19.62 4.26 11.78
C LEU A 132 -18.47 4.80 12.64
N ARG A 133 -17.58 3.93 13.10
CA ARG A 133 -16.46 4.28 13.98
C ARG A 133 -15.16 3.64 13.50
N ARG A 134 -14.05 4.32 13.81
CA ARG A 134 -12.71 3.78 13.60
C ARG A 134 -12.39 2.82 14.73
N ARG A 135 -12.13 1.56 14.39
CA ARG A 135 -11.74 0.48 15.31
C ARG A 135 -10.55 -0.27 14.73
N GLN A 136 -10.08 -1.29 15.43
CA GLN A 136 -9.15 -2.26 14.89
C GLN A 136 -9.90 -3.56 14.59
N CYS A 137 -9.55 -4.20 13.49
CA CYS A 137 -10.10 -5.49 13.12
C CYS A 137 -9.06 -6.34 12.41
N LEU A 138 -9.30 -7.64 12.37
CA LEU A 138 -8.44 -8.57 11.64
C LEU A 138 -8.65 -8.38 10.14
N PHE A 139 -7.57 -8.31 9.38
CA PHE A 139 -7.55 -8.41 7.93
C PHE A 139 -6.93 -9.73 7.52
N LEU A 140 -7.49 -10.33 6.48
CA LEU A 140 -6.91 -11.49 5.81
C LEU A 140 -6.28 -11.01 4.52
N TYR A 141 -4.97 -11.24 4.38
CA TYR A 141 -4.17 -10.94 3.20
C TYR A 141 -3.93 -12.22 2.44
N HIS A 142 -4.55 -12.36 1.28
CA HIS A 142 -4.31 -13.47 0.39
C HIS A 142 -3.28 -13.04 -0.64
N TYR A 143 -2.22 -13.83 -0.76
CA TYR A 143 -1.20 -13.67 -1.79
C TYR A 143 -1.37 -14.76 -2.83
N TRP A 144 -1.34 -14.37 -4.11
CA TRP A 144 -1.48 -15.32 -5.22
C TRP A 144 -0.40 -15.11 -6.27
N MET A 145 -0.06 -16.22 -6.92
CA MET A 145 0.54 -16.22 -8.23
C MET A 145 -0.57 -16.38 -9.28
N HIS A 146 -1.21 -15.27 -9.64
CA HIS A 146 -2.37 -15.30 -10.52
C HIS A 146 -1.95 -15.61 -11.96
N PRO A 147 -2.62 -16.53 -12.68
CA PRO A 147 -2.18 -16.99 -13.99
C PRO A 147 -2.03 -15.87 -15.03
N THR A 148 -2.85 -14.81 -14.93
CA THR A 148 -2.85 -13.67 -15.89
C THR A 148 -2.20 -12.41 -15.32
N LEU A 149 -2.29 -12.19 -14.01
CA LEU A 149 -1.89 -10.93 -13.38
C LEU A 149 -0.50 -11.05 -12.71
N GLY A 150 0.02 -12.27 -12.59
CA GLY A 150 1.26 -12.55 -11.88
C GLY A 150 1.10 -12.44 -10.38
N PHE A 151 2.20 -12.11 -9.70
CA PHE A 151 2.23 -11.95 -8.25
C PHE A 151 1.36 -10.76 -7.81
N LEU A 152 0.39 -11.01 -6.96
CA LEU A 152 -0.49 -9.98 -6.41
C LEU A 152 -0.95 -10.34 -5.00
N HIS A 153 -1.50 -9.37 -4.29
CA HIS A 153 -2.23 -9.63 -3.05
C HIS A 153 -3.55 -8.90 -3.00
N ALA A 154 -4.50 -9.47 -2.28
CA ALA A 154 -5.69 -8.77 -1.89
C ALA A 154 -5.96 -8.98 -0.40
N ARG A 155 -6.49 -7.94 0.23
CA ARG A 155 -6.88 -7.98 1.63
C ARG A 155 -8.37 -7.75 1.77
N ILE A 156 -8.96 -8.46 2.72
CA ILE A 156 -10.35 -8.28 3.13
C ILE A 156 -10.42 -7.97 4.63
N GLN A 157 -11.20 -6.95 4.96
CA GLN A 157 -11.60 -6.64 6.33
C GLN A 157 -12.54 -7.74 6.84
N THR A 158 -12.29 -8.33 8.01
CA THR A 158 -13.15 -9.42 8.53
C THR A 158 -14.40 -8.95 9.27
N TRP A 159 -14.59 -7.63 9.40
CA TRP A 159 -15.76 -7.00 10.00
C TRP A 159 -16.52 -6.19 8.93
N PHE A 160 -17.81 -5.94 9.14
CA PHE A 160 -18.60 -5.09 8.25
C PHE A 160 -17.93 -3.72 8.04
N PRO A 161 -17.95 -3.16 6.81
CA PRO A 161 -18.66 -3.65 5.62
C PRO A 161 -17.81 -4.54 4.69
N PHE A 162 -16.86 -5.32 5.23
CA PHE A 162 -16.01 -6.25 4.48
C PHE A 162 -15.26 -5.59 3.31
N SER A 163 -14.67 -4.42 3.58
CA SER A 163 -13.93 -3.68 2.56
C SER A 163 -12.75 -4.48 2.02
N ILE A 164 -12.52 -4.39 0.71
CA ILE A 164 -11.45 -5.11 0.01
C ILE A 164 -10.44 -4.10 -0.54
N GLN A 165 -9.17 -4.47 -0.53
CA GLN A 165 -8.14 -3.79 -1.32
C GLN A 165 -7.32 -4.82 -2.10
N VAL A 166 -7.14 -4.59 -3.41
CA VAL A 166 -6.34 -5.44 -4.29
C VAL A 166 -5.15 -4.65 -4.76
N CYS A 167 -3.95 -5.18 -4.56
CA CYS A 167 -2.68 -4.58 -4.98
C CYS A 167 -2.03 -5.48 -6.02
N LEU A 168 -1.68 -4.91 -7.17
CA LEU A 168 -1.03 -5.62 -8.27
C LEU A 168 0.07 -4.78 -8.89
N ASN A 169 0.98 -5.49 -9.57
CA ASN A 169 2.11 -4.91 -10.28
C ASN A 169 1.86 -5.07 -11.79
N GLY A 170 1.88 -3.98 -12.55
CA GLY A 170 1.64 -4.01 -13.98
C GLY A 170 2.78 -4.64 -14.79
N ARG A 171 4.01 -4.61 -14.27
CA ARG A 171 5.16 -5.29 -14.87
C ARG A 171 5.06 -6.82 -14.70
N GLU A 172 4.49 -7.30 -13.60
CA GLU A 172 4.16 -8.74 -13.43
C GLU A 172 3.14 -9.21 -14.47
N TRP A 173 2.12 -8.39 -14.73
CA TRP A 173 1.14 -8.67 -15.78
C TRP A 173 1.80 -8.77 -17.17
N LEU A 174 2.70 -7.83 -17.49
CA LEU A 174 3.43 -7.83 -18.76
C LEU A 174 4.29 -9.08 -18.91
N ALA A 175 5.06 -9.44 -17.88
CA ALA A 175 5.87 -10.65 -17.87
C ALA A 175 5.03 -11.88 -18.24
N ARG A 176 3.87 -12.05 -17.59
CA ARG A 176 2.94 -13.16 -17.89
C ARG A 176 2.41 -13.13 -19.32
N GLN A 177 2.12 -11.95 -19.88
CA GLN A 177 1.69 -11.87 -21.28
C GLN A 177 2.83 -12.17 -22.25
N MET A 178 4.06 -11.76 -21.95
CA MET A 178 5.23 -12.06 -22.76
C MET A 178 5.54 -13.56 -22.76
N ASP A 179 5.47 -14.20 -21.60
CA ASP A 179 5.63 -15.67 -21.46
C ASP A 179 4.62 -16.41 -22.36
N ARG A 180 3.33 -16.06 -22.26
CA ARG A 180 2.26 -16.63 -23.09
C ARG A 180 2.44 -16.39 -24.57
N ALA A 181 2.98 -15.22 -24.95
CA ALA A 181 3.23 -14.85 -26.33
C ALA A 181 4.55 -15.42 -26.88
N GLY A 182 5.29 -16.21 -26.08
CA GLY A 182 6.60 -16.76 -26.42
C GLY A 182 7.67 -15.70 -26.64
N LEU A 183 7.46 -14.48 -26.12
CA LEU A 183 8.39 -13.37 -26.31
C LEU A 183 9.56 -13.51 -25.34
N LYS A 184 10.79 -13.52 -25.86
CA LYS A 184 12.00 -13.59 -25.04
C LYS A 184 12.32 -12.22 -24.44
N TYR A 185 12.63 -12.20 -23.16
CA TYR A 185 13.04 -11.02 -22.41
C TYR A 185 13.99 -11.40 -21.28
N GLN A 186 14.67 -10.40 -20.72
CA GLN A 186 15.39 -10.49 -19.46
C GLN A 186 14.70 -9.57 -18.46
N ARG A 187 14.61 -10.02 -17.21
CA ARG A 187 13.96 -9.29 -16.13
C ARG A 187 14.88 -9.21 -14.93
N GLN A 188 14.95 -8.01 -14.33
CA GLN A 188 15.68 -7.76 -13.10
C GLN A 188 14.76 -6.99 -12.15
N GLY A 189 14.18 -7.70 -11.18
CA GLY A 189 13.18 -7.14 -10.28
C GLY A 189 11.96 -6.62 -11.06
N ASN A 190 11.72 -5.32 -10.98
CA ASN A 190 10.61 -4.65 -11.67
C ASN A 190 10.96 -4.13 -13.07
N CYS A 191 12.23 -4.21 -13.47
CA CYS A 191 12.72 -3.67 -14.74
C CYS A 191 12.91 -4.77 -15.79
N PHE A 192 12.79 -4.39 -17.06
CA PHE A 192 13.12 -5.22 -18.22
C PHE A 192 14.34 -4.66 -18.93
N PRO A 193 15.57 -5.10 -18.61
CA PRO A 193 16.78 -4.58 -19.25
C PRO A 193 16.88 -4.95 -20.74
N TRP A 194 16.19 -6.01 -21.17
CA TRP A 194 16.19 -6.45 -22.55
C TRP A 194 14.88 -7.14 -22.92
N ILE A 195 14.34 -6.80 -24.08
CA ILE A 195 13.18 -7.44 -24.69
C ILE A 195 13.50 -7.65 -26.17
N LYS A 196 13.17 -8.84 -26.70
CA LYS A 196 13.44 -9.17 -28.11
C LYS A 196 12.71 -8.24 -29.10
N ASP A 197 11.48 -7.85 -28.77
CA ASP A 197 10.61 -7.02 -29.60
C ASP A 197 9.84 -6.05 -28.68
N TRP A 198 10.32 -4.81 -28.65
CA TRP A 198 9.76 -3.74 -27.80
C TRP A 198 8.36 -3.32 -28.24
N ASP A 199 8.10 -3.28 -29.54
CA ASP A 199 6.77 -2.91 -30.06
C ASP A 199 5.72 -3.95 -29.68
N LYS A 200 6.08 -5.24 -29.77
CA LYS A 200 5.20 -6.32 -29.31
C LYS A 200 5.00 -6.25 -27.80
N ALA A 201 6.03 -5.98 -27.00
CA ALA A 201 5.87 -5.80 -25.56
C ALA A 201 4.98 -4.61 -25.20
N GLN A 202 5.14 -3.47 -25.88
CA GLN A 202 4.27 -2.30 -25.69
C GLN A 202 2.81 -2.59 -26.08
N ARG A 203 2.58 -3.30 -27.20
CA ARG A 203 1.23 -3.75 -27.58
C ARG A 203 0.61 -4.68 -26.53
N LEU A 204 1.41 -5.58 -25.95
CA LEU A 204 0.93 -6.39 -24.82
C LEU A 204 0.60 -5.46 -23.65
N MET A 205 1.51 -4.60 -23.21
CA MET A 205 1.30 -3.65 -22.12
C MET A 205 0.01 -2.83 -22.26
N ASN A 206 -0.30 -2.36 -23.48
CA ASN A 206 -1.50 -1.57 -23.75
C ASN A 206 -2.81 -2.33 -23.50
N ARG A 207 -2.85 -3.66 -23.68
CA ARG A 207 -4.05 -4.46 -23.38
C ARG A 207 -4.43 -4.42 -21.89
N GLN A 208 -3.49 -4.07 -21.01
CA GLN A 208 -3.78 -3.90 -19.60
C GLN A 208 -4.75 -2.72 -19.36
N VAL A 209 -4.66 -1.67 -20.18
CA VAL A 209 -5.54 -0.50 -20.09
C VAL A 209 -6.98 -0.85 -20.47
N GLU A 210 -7.14 -1.76 -21.43
CA GLU A 210 -8.42 -2.23 -21.94
C GLU A 210 -9.00 -3.41 -21.14
N ALA A 211 -8.32 -3.84 -20.07
CA ALA A 211 -8.74 -4.98 -19.28
C ALA A 211 -10.09 -4.72 -18.60
N ASN A 212 -10.95 -5.75 -18.58
CA ASN A 212 -12.20 -5.70 -17.82
C ASN A 212 -11.90 -5.86 -16.32
N TRP A 213 -11.48 -4.76 -15.70
CA TRP A 213 -11.13 -4.71 -14.28
C TRP A 213 -12.25 -5.15 -13.35
N PRO A 214 -13.53 -4.72 -13.52
CA PRO A 214 -14.60 -5.19 -12.64
C PRO A 214 -14.76 -6.72 -12.62
N LYS A 215 -14.63 -7.38 -13.78
CA LYS A 215 -14.69 -8.84 -13.86
C LYS A 215 -13.50 -9.51 -13.16
N LEU A 216 -12.28 -9.02 -13.41
CA LEU A 216 -11.06 -9.56 -12.78
C LEU A 216 -11.08 -9.38 -11.26
N LEU A 217 -11.41 -8.18 -10.79
CA LEU A 217 -11.48 -7.85 -9.36
C LEU A 217 -12.65 -8.58 -8.69
N GLY A 218 -13.78 -8.75 -9.39
CA GLY A 218 -14.92 -9.54 -8.93
C GLY A 218 -14.56 -11.01 -8.69
N ALA A 219 -13.77 -11.61 -9.57
CA ALA A 219 -13.27 -12.98 -9.37
C ALA A 219 -12.37 -13.09 -8.12
N ILE A 220 -11.49 -12.11 -7.89
CA ILE A 220 -10.66 -12.04 -6.68
C ILE A 220 -11.52 -11.86 -5.43
N ALA A 221 -12.54 -11.00 -5.48
CA ALA A 221 -13.46 -10.80 -4.35
C ALA A 221 -14.22 -12.08 -3.98
N LYS A 222 -14.63 -12.89 -4.97
CA LYS A 222 -15.24 -14.22 -4.73
C LYS A 222 -14.29 -15.19 -4.04
N GLN A 223 -12.99 -15.11 -4.31
CA GLN A 223 -11.98 -15.93 -3.61
C GLN A 223 -11.74 -15.44 -2.17
N LEU A 224 -11.87 -14.14 -1.91
CA LEU A 224 -11.74 -13.57 -0.56
C LEU A 224 -12.97 -13.84 0.31
N ASN A 225 -14.17 -13.83 -0.28
CA ASN A 225 -15.41 -14.10 0.41
C ASN A 225 -16.28 -15.08 -0.41
N PRO A 226 -15.99 -16.40 -0.34
CA PRO A 226 -16.73 -17.40 -1.12
C PRO A 226 -18.22 -17.46 -0.78
N ILE A 227 -18.59 -17.12 0.46
CA ILE A 227 -19.96 -17.12 0.96
C ILE A 227 -20.64 -15.74 0.84
N HIS A 228 -20.13 -14.84 0.00
CA HIS A 228 -20.68 -13.49 -0.19
C HIS A 228 -22.18 -13.52 -0.51
N GLU A 229 -22.58 -14.35 -1.47
CA GLU A 229 -23.97 -14.46 -1.91
C GLU A 229 -24.88 -15.02 -0.79
N GLU A 230 -24.36 -15.90 0.08
CA GLU A 230 -25.08 -16.39 1.26
C GLU A 230 -25.24 -15.32 2.34
N ILE A 231 -24.18 -14.55 2.62
CA ILE A 231 -24.21 -13.47 3.62
C ILE A 231 -25.23 -12.40 3.21
N PHE A 232 -25.32 -12.12 1.90
CA PHE A 232 -26.13 -11.06 1.35
C PHE A 232 -27.39 -11.54 0.64
N GLN A 233 -27.86 -12.76 0.93
CA GLN A 233 -29.03 -13.35 0.29
C GLN A 233 -30.29 -12.47 0.46
N ALA A 234 -30.55 -11.98 1.68
CA ALA A 234 -31.71 -11.14 1.98
C ALA A 234 -31.54 -9.67 1.55
N HIS A 235 -30.31 -9.24 1.28
CA HIS A 235 -30.00 -7.88 0.84
C HIS A 235 -28.84 -7.94 -0.17
N PRO A 236 -29.12 -8.23 -1.45
CA PRO A 236 -28.08 -8.42 -2.46
C PRO A 236 -27.25 -7.16 -2.67
N VAL A 237 -25.93 -7.29 -2.53
CA VAL A 237 -24.98 -6.18 -2.69
C VAL A 237 -23.76 -6.62 -3.49
N ASN A 238 -23.21 -5.70 -4.27
CA ASN A 238 -22.02 -5.94 -5.09
C ASN A 238 -20.92 -4.94 -4.73
N TYR A 239 -19.67 -5.37 -4.91
CA TYR A 239 -18.52 -4.49 -4.73
C TYR A 239 -18.49 -3.42 -5.81
N TYR A 240 -18.48 -2.17 -5.39
CA TYR A 240 -18.09 -1.05 -6.23
C TYR A 240 -16.57 -0.91 -6.18
N TRP A 241 -15.92 -0.89 -7.35
CA TRP A 241 -14.48 -0.80 -7.48
C TRP A 241 -14.04 0.63 -7.78
N SER A 242 -13.03 1.11 -7.05
CA SER A 242 -12.34 2.36 -7.35
C SER A 242 -10.82 2.18 -7.35
N THR A 243 -10.13 3.02 -8.12
CA THR A 243 -8.67 3.07 -8.10
C THR A 243 -8.23 3.92 -6.92
N TYR A 244 -7.57 3.30 -5.94
CA TYR A 244 -7.04 3.98 -4.76
C TYR A 244 -5.67 4.58 -5.03
N GLN A 245 -4.78 3.84 -5.70
CA GLN A 245 -3.48 4.32 -6.17
C GLN A 245 -3.21 3.74 -7.55
N SER A 246 -2.65 4.56 -8.43
CA SER A 246 -2.16 4.13 -9.73
C SER A 246 -0.86 4.88 -10.04
N GLU A 247 0.17 4.14 -10.42
CA GLU A 247 1.43 4.69 -10.88
C GLU A 247 1.63 4.29 -12.34
N TRP A 248 1.95 5.28 -13.17
CA TRP A 248 2.28 5.10 -14.58
C TRP A 248 3.77 5.36 -14.75
N ALA A 249 4.48 4.41 -15.36
CA ALA A 249 5.93 4.50 -15.54
C ALA A 249 6.30 4.35 -17.01
N ILE A 250 7.30 5.13 -17.43
CA ILE A 250 7.96 5.05 -18.73
C ILE A 250 9.40 4.60 -18.49
N ASP A 251 9.70 3.37 -18.88
CA ASP A 251 11.02 2.77 -18.82
C ASP A 251 11.73 3.05 -20.15
N VAL A 252 12.88 3.74 -20.07
CA VAL A 252 13.74 4.01 -21.23
C VAL A 252 15.01 3.21 -21.07
N VAL A 253 15.24 2.27 -21.99
CA VAL A 253 16.39 1.36 -21.93
C VAL A 253 17.44 1.81 -22.92
N PHE A 254 18.64 2.09 -22.43
CA PHE A 254 19.79 2.46 -23.28
C PHE A 254 20.52 1.21 -23.75
N GLY A 255 20.90 1.16 -25.03
CA GLY A 255 21.66 0.03 -25.58
C GLY A 255 23.09 -0.05 -25.05
N GLN A 256 23.63 1.07 -24.55
CA GLN A 256 24.99 1.17 -24.04
C GLN A 256 25.01 1.83 -22.66
N ALA A 257 25.56 1.13 -21.67
CA ALA A 257 25.56 1.59 -20.28
C ALA A 257 26.34 2.90 -20.07
N HIS A 258 27.40 3.16 -20.85
CA HIS A 258 28.21 4.37 -20.69
C HIS A 258 27.41 5.64 -21.03
N VAL A 259 26.55 5.60 -22.05
CA VAL A 259 25.70 6.73 -22.46
C VAL A 259 24.78 7.14 -21.31
N LEU A 260 24.15 6.17 -20.64
CA LEU A 260 23.31 6.46 -19.48
C LEU A 260 24.14 7.03 -18.33
N ARG A 261 25.35 6.49 -18.05
CA ARG A 261 26.22 7.01 -16.98
C ARG A 261 26.62 8.48 -17.19
N GLU A 262 26.83 8.90 -18.43
CA GLU A 262 27.14 10.30 -18.74
C GLU A 262 25.93 11.23 -18.60
N LEU A 263 24.74 10.74 -18.98
CA LEU A 263 23.49 11.51 -18.87
C LEU A 263 22.95 11.57 -17.45
N TYR A 264 23.17 10.54 -16.65
CA TYR A 264 22.54 10.36 -15.34
C TYR A 264 22.80 11.50 -14.35
N PRO A 265 24.04 12.02 -14.16
CA PRO A 265 24.27 13.17 -13.29
C PRO A 265 23.51 14.43 -13.73
N ARG A 266 23.35 14.63 -15.05
CA ARG A 266 22.63 15.78 -15.61
C ARG A 266 21.13 15.65 -15.36
N LEU A 267 20.59 14.43 -15.52
CA LEU A 267 19.19 14.11 -15.20
C LEU A 267 18.90 14.30 -13.70
N LEU A 268 19.78 13.82 -12.83
CA LEU A 268 19.66 14.03 -11.38
C LEU A 268 19.68 15.52 -11.01
N ARG A 269 20.65 16.27 -11.54
CA ARG A 269 20.75 17.71 -11.30
C ARG A 269 19.47 18.42 -11.75
N HIS A 270 18.98 18.13 -12.96
CA HIS A 270 17.73 18.68 -13.46
C HIS A 270 16.53 18.31 -12.57
N GLY A 271 16.44 17.04 -12.16
CA GLY A 271 15.48 16.53 -11.18
C GLY A 271 15.44 17.38 -9.90
N MET A 272 16.61 17.60 -9.31
CA MET A 272 16.78 18.37 -8.08
C MET A 272 16.53 19.87 -8.27
N THR A 273 16.91 20.47 -9.38
CA THR A 273 16.75 21.91 -9.57
C THR A 273 15.34 22.30 -9.97
N THR A 274 14.64 21.44 -10.73
CA THR A 274 13.38 21.79 -11.37
C THR A 274 12.17 21.21 -10.65
N PHE A 275 12.24 19.96 -10.18
CA PHE A 275 11.07 19.30 -9.57
C PHE A 275 10.99 19.48 -8.05
N TRP A 276 12.11 19.66 -7.34
CA TRP A 276 12.10 19.94 -5.90
C TRP A 276 11.62 21.36 -5.53
N GLN A 277 11.76 22.34 -6.43
CA GLN A 277 11.26 23.69 -6.19
C GLN A 277 9.72 23.74 -6.23
N ARG A 278 9.07 22.93 -7.07
CA ARG A 278 7.60 22.86 -7.16
C ARG A 278 6.91 22.23 -5.94
N ARG A 279 7.59 21.39 -5.16
CA ARG A 279 7.01 20.79 -3.94
C ARG A 279 7.02 21.71 -2.71
N ARG A 280 7.75 22.84 -2.71
CA ARG A 280 7.72 23.78 -1.56
C ARG A 280 6.40 24.53 -1.43
N HIS A 281 5.68 24.77 -2.52
CA HIS A 281 4.43 25.54 -2.49
C HIS A 281 3.19 24.73 -2.09
N ALA A 282 3.28 23.41 -1.93
CA ALA A 282 2.15 22.56 -1.54
C ALA A 282 2.28 21.89 -0.17
N VAL A 283 3.41 22.07 0.53
CA VAL A 283 3.68 21.38 1.83
C VAL A 283 3.90 22.34 3.00
N PHE A 284 4.10 23.63 2.75
CA PHE A 284 4.21 24.62 3.84
C PHE A 284 3.13 25.69 3.70
N GLY A 285 2.05 25.54 4.49
CA GLY A 285 1.26 26.68 4.91
C GLY A 285 2.15 27.71 5.62
N PRO A 286 1.75 28.99 5.68
CA PRO A 286 2.61 30.04 6.20
C PRO A 286 3.06 29.72 7.63
N PRO A 287 4.35 29.94 7.97
CA PRO A 287 4.88 29.63 9.28
C PRO A 287 4.19 30.48 10.36
N SER A 288 3.80 29.83 11.46
CA SER A 288 3.24 30.50 12.63
C SER A 288 4.26 31.48 13.24
N ALA A 289 3.77 32.52 13.91
CA ALA A 289 4.59 33.61 14.46
C ALA A 289 5.76 33.14 15.35
N ALA A 290 5.65 31.95 15.95
CA ALA A 290 6.69 31.33 16.77
C ALA A 290 7.96 30.94 15.98
N GLN A 291 7.86 30.62 14.69
CA GLN A 291 9.03 30.24 13.86
C GLN A 291 9.78 31.45 13.28
N ARG A 292 9.18 32.66 13.31
CA ARG A 292 9.86 33.89 12.86
C ARG A 292 10.85 34.43 13.90
N ALA A 293 10.63 34.16 15.18
CA ALA A 293 11.49 34.63 16.27
C ALA A 293 12.84 33.88 16.34
N SER A 294 12.92 32.63 15.86
CA SER A 294 14.14 31.81 15.92
C SER A 294 15.12 32.07 14.77
N ALA A 295 14.68 32.71 13.68
CA ALA A 295 15.51 33.02 12.51
C ALA A 295 16.23 34.38 12.60
N GLN A 296 15.85 35.24 13.56
CA GLN A 296 16.52 36.53 13.81
C GLN A 296 17.71 36.44 14.78
N ALA A 297 17.99 35.26 15.36
CA ALA A 297 19.03 35.11 16.39
C ALA A 297 20.37 34.51 15.90
N LEU A 298 20.51 34.15 14.61
CA LEU A 298 21.73 33.50 14.08
C LEU A 298 22.45 34.25 12.95
N SER A 299 22.06 35.49 12.66
CA SER A 299 22.81 36.38 11.76
C SER A 299 23.35 37.59 12.53
N GLY A 300 24.50 37.43 13.18
CA GLY A 300 25.12 38.57 13.86
C GLY A 300 26.43 38.24 14.57
N ARG A 301 27.54 38.29 13.83
CA ARG A 301 28.79 39.03 14.14
C ARG A 301 30.04 38.30 13.65
N SER A 302 30.59 38.80 12.57
CA SER A 302 32.04 38.85 12.34
C SER A 302 32.43 40.31 12.15
N SER A 303 33.04 40.93 13.17
CA SER A 303 34.14 41.89 13.02
C SER A 303 34.53 42.54 14.35
N GLN A 304 35.84 42.70 14.51
CA GLN A 304 36.58 43.62 15.40
C GLN A 304 37.12 43.05 16.73
N ARG A 305 38.45 42.81 16.66
CA ARG A 305 39.44 42.83 17.75
C ARG A 305 39.41 44.18 18.48
N SER A 306 39.63 44.19 19.80
CA SER A 306 40.85 44.71 20.46
C SER A 306 40.65 44.99 21.95
N GLN A 307 41.61 44.54 22.78
CA GLN A 307 42.05 45.10 24.08
C GLN A 307 41.02 45.05 25.25
N THR A 308 41.31 44.73 26.51
CA THR A 308 42.52 44.88 27.35
C THR A 308 42.38 44.03 28.64
N ALA A 309 43.51 43.83 29.32
CA ALA A 309 43.77 43.02 30.51
C ALA A 309 43.07 43.42 31.83
N ARG A 310 42.99 42.47 32.80
CA ARG A 310 43.44 42.51 34.23
C ARG A 310 42.70 41.44 35.06
N ARG A 311 43.38 40.43 35.63
CA ARG A 311 44.05 40.33 36.96
C ARG A 311 43.14 39.82 38.12
N GLY A 312 43.66 38.86 38.89
CA GLY A 312 43.28 38.47 40.27
C GLY A 312 42.90 36.98 40.37
N TYR A 313 43.75 36.04 40.83
CA TYR A 313 44.05 35.67 42.23
C TYR A 313 42.78 35.60 43.11
N SER A 314 42.48 34.59 43.94
CA SER A 314 43.23 33.47 44.53
C SER A 314 42.25 32.57 45.32
N HIS A 315 42.60 31.29 45.51
CA HIS A 315 42.76 30.57 46.80
C HIS A 315 41.73 29.48 47.19
N GLN A 316 42.33 28.33 47.54
CA GLN A 316 41.99 27.35 48.60
C GLN A 316 41.04 26.16 48.33
N THR A 317 41.71 24.99 48.35
CA THR A 317 41.34 23.56 48.55
C THR A 317 40.87 23.27 50.00
N PRO A 318 40.72 22.00 50.48
CA PRO A 318 40.00 20.79 50.00
C PRO A 318 39.26 20.02 51.14
N ALA A 319 38.58 18.89 50.86
CA ALA A 319 38.47 17.63 51.65
C ALA A 319 37.23 16.80 51.22
N GLN A 320 37.35 15.62 50.60
CA GLN A 320 37.63 14.27 51.14
C GLN A 320 36.54 13.62 52.03
N ARG A 321 35.93 12.53 51.50
CA ARG A 321 35.57 11.20 52.08
C ARG A 321 34.60 10.51 51.08
N GLN A 322 34.96 9.45 50.31
CA GLN A 322 35.09 8.01 50.66
C GLN A 322 33.98 7.51 51.61
N LEU A 323 33.31 6.36 51.49
CA LEU A 323 33.39 5.13 50.67
C LEU A 323 32.20 4.23 51.10
N GLY A 324 31.85 3.19 50.31
CA GLY A 324 31.07 2.00 50.72
C GLY A 324 29.70 1.89 50.04
N GLN A 325 29.45 1.08 49.00
CA GLN A 325 29.39 -0.40 48.93
C GLN A 325 28.61 -1.06 50.07
N THR A 326 27.44 -1.65 49.78
CA THR A 326 27.24 -3.12 49.70
C THR A 326 25.84 -3.51 49.19
N LEU A 327 25.86 -4.55 48.33
CA LEU A 327 24.85 -5.60 48.06
C LEU A 327 23.51 -5.24 47.40
#